data_AF-A0A9W9JGY4-F1
#
_entry.id   AF-A0A9W9JGY4-F1
#
_cell.length_a   1.000
_cell.length_b   1.000
_cell.length_c   1.000
_cell.angle_alpha   90.00
_cell.angle_beta   90.00
_cell.angle_gamma   90.00
#
_symmetry.space_group_name_H-M   'P 1'
#
loop_
_entity.id
_entity.type
_entity.pdbx_description
1 polymer ?
#
loop_
_entity_poly.entity_id
_entity_poly.type
_entity_poly.pdbx_seq_one_letter_code
_entity_poly.pdbx_strand_id
1 'polypeptide(L)'
;MKALLPHFSNKELREGPFLYRLTDLHPSNIFVDSDWNVKFVIDLEWACSLPAETLRPPYWLTGCSVDELTGEHLETFSEAYEEFVGVFEEEEKQVSPINNDHSYRTNLMRNGWQTGNFWYFHALDSPKGLFNLFSQHIYPLFAPPTQSKDDFARIVSDFWAPDVENLLAAKLRDKEKYERSLCQRFEDAVVSDEDGDSEH
;
A
#
# COMPACT_ATOMS: atom_id res chain seq x y z
N MET A 1 5.31 -6.26 -12.29
CA MET A 1 4.74 -7.03 -11.16
C MET A 1 4.56 -8.53 -11.44
N LYS A 2 3.80 -8.97 -12.45
CA LYS A 2 3.52 -10.41 -12.69
C LYS A 2 4.77 -11.30 -12.79
N ALA A 3 5.77 -10.88 -13.55
CA ALA A 3 7.03 -11.62 -13.70
C ALA A 3 7.81 -11.80 -12.39
N LEU A 4 7.56 -10.93 -11.40
CA LEU A 4 8.24 -10.96 -10.11
C LEU A 4 7.53 -11.83 -9.06
N LEU A 5 6.29 -12.24 -9.30
CA LEU A 5 5.50 -13.04 -8.34
C LEU A 5 6.28 -14.23 -7.76
N PRO A 6 7.05 -15.02 -8.55
CA PRO A 6 7.79 -16.17 -8.00
C PRO A 6 8.89 -15.82 -6.98
N HIS A 7 9.32 -14.55 -6.89
CA HIS A 7 10.28 -14.10 -5.88
C HIS A 7 9.62 -13.76 -4.54
N PHE A 8 8.33 -13.44 -4.57
CA PHE A 8 7.55 -12.96 -3.42
C PHE A 8 6.45 -13.93 -3.00
N SER A 9 6.40 -15.13 -3.60
CA SER A 9 5.42 -16.17 -3.28
C SER A 9 6.07 -17.55 -3.26
N ASN A 10 5.58 -18.39 -2.36
CA ASN A 10 5.96 -19.77 -2.17
C ASN A 10 5.00 -20.67 -2.96
N LYS A 11 5.57 -21.47 -3.86
CA LYS A 11 4.79 -22.40 -4.69
C LYS A 11 4.02 -23.42 -3.87
N GLU A 12 4.50 -23.77 -2.67
CA GLU A 12 3.86 -24.73 -1.77
C GLU A 12 2.54 -24.21 -1.19
N LEU A 13 2.36 -22.88 -1.14
CA LEU A 13 1.17 -22.24 -0.55
C LEU A 13 0.11 -21.85 -1.59
N ARG A 14 0.32 -22.20 -2.87
CA ARG A 14 -0.59 -21.84 -3.98
C ARG A 14 -1.99 -22.43 -3.84
N GLU A 15 -2.07 -23.65 -3.34
CA GLU A 15 -3.34 -24.36 -3.15
C GLU A 15 -3.91 -24.17 -1.74
N GLY A 16 -3.27 -23.31 -0.94
CA GLY A 16 -3.71 -22.94 0.40
C GLY A 16 -2.61 -23.05 1.46
N PRO A 17 -2.95 -22.69 2.71
CA PRO A 17 -4.27 -22.30 3.17
C PRO A 17 -4.69 -20.90 2.66
N PHE A 18 -6.00 -20.65 2.66
CA PHE A 18 -6.58 -19.33 2.43
C PHE A 18 -7.08 -18.77 3.75
N LEU A 19 -6.75 -17.51 4.04
CA LEU A 19 -7.09 -16.84 5.28
C LEU A 19 -8.09 -15.72 5.01
N TYR A 20 -9.11 -15.65 5.85
CA TYR A 20 -10.08 -14.56 5.82
C TYR A 20 -9.42 -13.25 6.29
N ARG A 21 -9.56 -12.19 5.49
CA ARG A 21 -8.96 -10.87 5.73
C ARG A 21 -9.94 -9.77 5.36
N LEU A 22 -9.92 -8.68 6.12
CA LEU A 22 -10.56 -7.42 5.79
C LEU A 22 -9.56 -6.58 4.98
N THR A 23 -9.78 -6.43 3.68
CA THR A 23 -8.82 -5.77 2.78
C THR A 23 -8.83 -4.25 2.90
N ASP A 24 -9.93 -3.69 3.40
CA ASP A 24 -10.10 -2.24 3.62
C ASP A 24 -10.18 -1.89 5.13
N LEU A 25 -9.41 -2.59 5.95
CA LEU A 25 -9.33 -2.26 7.38
C LEU A 25 -8.40 -1.07 7.61
N HIS A 26 -8.96 0.02 8.12
CA HIS A 26 -8.24 1.23 8.53
C HIS A 26 -8.76 1.77 9.88
N PRO A 27 -8.04 2.69 10.56
CA PRO A 27 -8.40 3.15 11.90
C PRO A 27 -9.84 3.64 12.03
N SER A 28 -10.35 4.38 11.03
CA SER A 28 -11.73 4.89 11.06
C SER A 28 -12.83 3.81 10.99
N ASN A 29 -12.49 2.55 10.69
CA ASN A 29 -13.42 1.41 10.71
C ASN A 29 -13.42 0.67 12.05
N ILE A 30 -12.59 1.08 13.02
CA ILE A 30 -12.43 0.44 14.32
C ILE A 30 -12.90 1.39 15.43
N PHE A 31 -13.87 0.96 16.23
CA PHE A 31 -14.34 1.70 17.39
C PHE A 31 -13.85 1.05 18.68
N VAL A 32 -13.34 1.88 19.58
CA VAL A 32 -12.82 1.47 20.88
C VAL A 32 -13.59 2.14 22.02
N ASP A 33 -13.56 1.54 23.22
CA ASP A 33 -14.06 2.19 24.44
C ASP A 33 -12.99 3.09 25.11
N SER A 34 -13.31 3.62 26.29
CA SER A 34 -12.41 4.49 27.07
C SER A 34 -11.12 3.79 27.52
N ASP A 35 -11.11 2.46 27.56
CA ASP A 35 -9.98 1.63 27.96
C ASP A 35 -9.24 1.05 26.73
N TRP A 36 -9.52 1.59 25.53
CA TRP A 36 -8.94 1.16 24.24
C TRP A 36 -9.31 -0.26 23.80
N ASN A 37 -10.34 -0.88 24.38
CA ASN A 37 -10.81 -2.18 23.92
C ASN A 37 -11.62 -2.01 22.63
N VAL A 38 -11.30 -2.79 21.60
CA VAL A 38 -12.09 -2.84 20.36
C VAL A 38 -13.52 -3.31 20.67
N LYS A 39 -14.52 -2.48 20.34
CA LYS A 39 -15.95 -2.79 20.49
C LYS A 39 -16.62 -3.16 19.20
N PHE A 40 -16.27 -2.45 18.12
CA PHE A 40 -16.91 -2.65 16.82
C PHE A 40 -15.88 -2.51 15.71
N VAL A 41 -16.01 -3.38 14.71
CA VAL A 41 -15.40 -3.20 13.40
C VAL A 41 -16.55 -3.07 12.41
N ILE A 42 -16.59 -1.94 11.70
CA ILE A 42 -17.63 -1.65 10.71
C ILE A 42 -17.08 -1.82 9.30
N ASP A 43 -17.93 -1.60 8.30
CA ASP A 43 -17.56 -1.57 6.89
C ASP A 43 -16.88 -2.86 6.40
N LEU A 44 -17.60 -3.97 6.58
CA LEU A 44 -17.11 -5.33 6.32
C LEU A 44 -17.34 -5.79 4.87
N GLU A 45 -17.72 -4.89 3.95
CA GLU A 45 -18.04 -5.24 2.57
C GLU A 45 -16.80 -5.73 1.79
N TRP A 46 -15.60 -5.35 2.22
CA TRP A 46 -14.32 -5.74 1.64
C TRP A 46 -13.65 -6.87 2.42
N ALA A 47 -14.38 -7.96 2.61
CA ALA A 47 -13.87 -9.15 3.26
C ALA A 47 -13.61 -10.30 2.27
N CYS A 48 -12.40 -10.83 2.27
CA CYS A 48 -11.94 -11.81 1.28
C CYS A 48 -11.18 -12.96 1.94
N SER A 49 -11.35 -14.18 1.40
CA SER A 49 -10.44 -15.29 1.65
C SER A 49 -9.27 -15.21 0.67
N LEU A 50 -8.09 -14.85 1.16
CA LEU A 50 -6.89 -14.63 0.34
C LEU A 50 -5.82 -15.68 0.63
N PRO A 51 -4.87 -15.94 -0.30
CA PRO A 51 -3.74 -16.83 -0.03
C PRO A 51 -3.02 -16.43 1.25
N ALA A 52 -2.61 -17.41 2.06
CA ALA A 52 -2.01 -17.16 3.38
C ALA A 52 -0.77 -16.25 3.32
N GLU A 53 -0.01 -16.31 2.23
CA GLU A 53 1.18 -15.46 1.99
C GLU A 53 0.88 -13.97 1.89
N THR A 54 -0.39 -13.59 1.71
CA THR A 54 -0.78 -12.19 1.69
C THR A 54 -0.98 -11.62 3.09
N LEU A 55 -1.03 -12.47 4.12
CA LEU A 55 -1.22 -12.09 5.51
C LEU A 55 -0.08 -11.21 5.97
N ARG A 56 -0.44 -10.06 6.52
CA ARG A 56 0.50 -9.05 6.99
C ARG A 56 -0.16 -8.11 7.99
N PRO A 57 0.61 -7.52 8.91
CA PRO A 57 0.15 -6.44 9.76
C PRO A 57 -0.34 -5.23 8.95
N PRO A 58 -1.20 -4.37 9.51
CA PRO A 58 -1.60 -3.13 8.87
C PRO A 58 -0.40 -2.19 8.67
N TYR A 59 -0.28 -1.55 7.50
CA TYR A 59 0.81 -0.59 7.26
C TYR A 59 0.66 0.70 8.08
N TRP A 60 -0.57 1.02 8.49
CA TRP A 60 -0.90 2.24 9.22
C TRP A 60 -0.63 2.18 10.72
N LEU A 61 0.08 1.16 11.23
CA LEU A 61 0.43 1.02 12.65
C LEU A 61 1.11 2.27 13.22
N THR A 62 1.89 2.98 12.41
CA THR A 62 2.59 4.23 12.76
C THR A 62 1.92 5.48 12.19
N GLY A 63 0.69 5.37 11.69
CA GLY A 63 -0.06 6.47 11.09
C GLY A 63 0.45 6.96 9.73
N CYS A 64 1.45 6.29 9.15
CA CYS A 64 2.00 6.63 7.84
C CYS A 64 1.22 5.93 6.71
N SER A 65 1.17 6.55 5.54
CA SER A 65 0.78 5.83 4.33
C SER A 65 1.87 4.84 3.92
N VAL A 66 1.48 3.82 3.15
CA VAL A 66 2.40 2.72 2.82
C VAL A 66 3.61 3.18 1.99
N ASP A 67 3.47 4.21 1.15
CA ASP A 67 4.53 4.77 0.32
C ASP A 67 5.37 5.86 1.02
N GLU A 68 5.00 6.24 2.25
CA GLU A 68 5.81 7.07 3.15
C GLU A 68 6.76 6.25 4.03
N LEU A 69 6.64 4.92 4.07
CA LEU A 69 7.46 4.02 4.89
C LEU A 69 8.91 3.93 4.39
N THR A 70 9.65 5.01 4.50
CA THR A 70 11.07 5.15 4.11
C THR A 70 11.85 5.90 5.19
N GLY A 71 13.17 5.70 5.25
CA GLY A 71 14.03 6.39 6.23
C GLY A 71 13.57 6.17 7.68
N GLU A 72 13.47 7.24 8.47
CA GLU A 72 13.05 7.18 9.87
C GLU A 72 11.65 6.56 10.06
N HIS A 73 10.71 6.81 9.13
CA HIS A 73 9.37 6.21 9.20
C HIS A 73 9.41 4.69 9.03
N LEU A 74 10.33 4.18 8.20
CA LEU A 74 10.53 2.74 8.05
C LEU A 74 11.14 2.12 9.31
N GLU A 75 12.08 2.81 9.95
CA GLU A 75 12.69 2.35 11.20
C GLU A 75 11.63 2.25 12.30
N THR A 76 10.85 3.32 12.51
CA THR A 76 9.75 3.33 13.49
C THR A 76 8.70 2.26 13.17
N PHE A 77 8.34 2.08 11.89
CA PHE A 77 7.41 1.02 11.50
C PHE A 77 7.97 -0.37 11.74
N SER A 78 9.27 -0.60 11.51
CA SER A 78 9.90 -1.89 11.73
C SER A 78 9.86 -2.29 13.21
N GLU A 79 10.04 -1.34 14.12
CA GLU A 79 9.89 -1.57 15.56
C GLU A 79 8.45 -1.92 15.93
N ALA A 80 7.48 -1.14 15.46
CA ALA A 80 6.06 -1.39 15.69
C ALA A 80 5.58 -2.72 15.06
N TYR A 81 6.16 -3.08 13.91
CA TYR A 81 5.92 -4.35 13.24
C TYR A 81 6.36 -5.53 14.10
N GLU A 82 7.58 -5.46 14.65
CA GLU A 82 8.12 -6.52 15.50
C GLU A 82 7.33 -6.67 16.81
N GLU A 83 6.93 -5.55 17.42
CA GLU A 83 6.02 -5.55 18.58
C GLU A 83 4.68 -6.21 18.24
N PHE A 84 4.05 -5.79 17.13
CA PHE A 84 2.78 -6.33 16.68
C PHE A 84 2.86 -7.84 16.47
N VAL A 85 3.88 -8.33 15.73
CA VAL A 85 4.02 -9.77 15.46
C VAL A 85 4.32 -10.53 16.74
N GLY A 86 5.07 -9.95 17.69
CA GLY A 86 5.32 -10.54 19.00
C GLY A 86 4.04 -10.72 19.83
N VAL A 87 3.21 -9.68 19.94
CA VAL A 87 1.90 -9.76 20.62
C VAL A 87 0.98 -10.74 19.90
N PHE A 88 0.94 -10.69 18.57
CA PHE A 88 0.13 -11.59 17.75
C PHE A 88 0.53 -13.06 17.97
N GLU A 89 1.81 -13.36 18.16
CA GLU A 89 2.27 -14.74 18.42
C GLU A 89 1.72 -15.29 19.74
N GLU A 90 1.65 -14.47 20.78
CA GLU A 90 1.06 -14.89 22.06
C GLU A 90 -0.45 -15.14 21.94
N GLU A 91 -1.16 -14.29 21.19
CA GLU A 91 -2.58 -14.50 20.89
C GLU A 91 -2.82 -15.72 19.98
N GLU A 92 -1.91 -15.99 19.04
CA GLU A 92 -2.02 -17.13 18.12
C GLU A 92 -2.00 -18.47 18.88
N LYS A 93 -1.29 -18.56 20.01
CA LYS A 93 -1.26 -19.75 20.88
C LYS A 93 -2.63 -20.09 21.49
N GLN A 94 -3.52 -19.10 21.62
CA GLN A 94 -4.87 -19.29 22.16
C GLN A 94 -5.88 -19.73 21.08
N VAL A 95 -5.50 -19.64 19.80
CA VAL A 95 -6.35 -19.99 18.66
C VAL A 95 -5.98 -21.39 18.14
N SER A 96 -6.91 -22.04 17.43
CA SER A 96 -6.63 -23.32 16.80
C SER A 96 -5.43 -23.23 15.83
N PRO A 97 -4.50 -24.19 15.90
CA PRO A 97 -3.31 -24.19 15.05
C PRO A 97 -3.69 -24.43 13.60
N ILE A 98 -2.89 -23.90 12.68
CA ILE A 98 -2.97 -24.22 11.26
C ILE A 98 -1.85 -25.21 10.96
N ASN A 99 -2.16 -26.33 10.31
CA ASN A 99 -1.18 -27.38 10.02
C ASN A 99 -0.41 -27.89 11.25
N ASN A 100 -1.07 -27.96 12.42
CA ASN A 100 -0.47 -28.28 13.73
C ASN A 100 0.64 -27.32 14.18
N ASP A 101 0.70 -26.10 13.63
CA ASP A 101 1.61 -25.04 14.02
C ASP A 101 0.84 -23.85 14.64
N HIS A 102 1.25 -23.45 15.84
CA HIS A 102 0.67 -22.32 16.59
C HIS A 102 1.38 -20.99 16.31
N SER A 103 2.49 -21.00 15.57
CA SER A 103 3.18 -19.80 15.08
C SER A 103 3.03 -19.67 13.55
N TYR A 104 2.08 -20.38 12.94
CA TYR A 104 1.96 -20.45 11.48
C TYR A 104 1.75 -19.05 10.85
N ARG A 105 0.86 -18.24 11.43
CA ARG A 105 0.53 -16.90 10.90
C ARG A 105 1.66 -15.92 11.16
N THR A 106 2.25 -15.92 12.35
CA THR A 106 3.40 -15.04 12.64
C THR A 106 4.62 -15.41 11.80
N ASN A 107 4.89 -16.69 11.60
CA ASN A 107 5.93 -17.16 10.68
C ASN A 107 5.69 -16.66 9.25
N LEU A 108 4.44 -16.69 8.77
CA LEU A 108 4.09 -16.12 7.46
C LEU A 108 4.37 -14.62 7.39
N MET A 109 3.98 -13.85 8.41
CA MET A 109 4.26 -12.41 8.47
C MET A 109 5.78 -12.16 8.45
N ARG A 110 6.55 -12.84 9.30
CA ARG A 110 8.02 -12.69 9.37
C ARG A 110 8.71 -13.05 8.05
N ASN A 111 8.32 -14.17 7.45
CA ASN A 111 8.82 -14.58 6.15
C ASN A 111 8.42 -13.57 5.06
N GLY A 112 7.19 -13.04 5.12
CA GLY A 112 6.69 -12.02 4.21
C GLY A 112 7.47 -10.71 4.28
N TRP A 113 7.91 -10.33 5.47
CA TRP A 113 8.79 -9.17 5.68
C TRP A 113 10.18 -9.39 5.09
N GLN A 114 10.84 -10.50 5.44
CA GLN A 114 12.19 -10.83 5.00
C GLN A 114 12.31 -10.97 3.48
N THR A 115 11.29 -11.54 2.83
CA THR A 115 11.27 -11.75 1.38
C THR A 115 10.87 -10.50 0.59
N GLY A 116 10.38 -9.45 1.25
CA GLY A 116 9.82 -8.26 0.59
C GLY A 116 8.41 -8.46 0.02
N ASN A 117 7.76 -9.58 0.36
CA ASN A 117 6.37 -9.89 -0.01
C ASN A 117 5.37 -8.85 0.55
N PHE A 118 5.64 -8.31 1.75
CA PHE A 118 4.89 -7.19 2.32
C PHE A 118 4.72 -6.04 1.31
N TRP A 119 5.83 -5.58 0.73
CA TRP A 119 5.86 -4.50 -0.25
C TRP A 119 5.21 -4.89 -1.56
N TYR A 120 5.49 -6.11 -2.04
CA TYR A 120 4.94 -6.62 -3.28
C TYR A 120 3.41 -6.63 -3.28
N PHE A 121 2.79 -7.18 -2.23
CA PHE A 121 1.33 -7.25 -2.18
C PHE A 121 0.68 -5.90 -1.85
N HIS A 122 1.30 -5.03 -1.04
CA HIS A 122 0.79 -3.67 -0.89
C HIS A 122 0.85 -2.86 -2.19
N ALA A 123 1.86 -3.07 -3.03
CA ALA A 123 1.92 -2.45 -4.35
C ALA A 123 0.82 -2.94 -5.29
N LEU A 124 0.35 -4.19 -5.13
CA LEU A 124 -0.79 -4.70 -5.90
C LEU A 124 -2.13 -4.17 -5.40
N ASP A 125 -2.26 -3.97 -4.09
CA ASP A 125 -3.50 -3.49 -3.46
C ASP A 125 -3.67 -1.96 -3.57
N SER A 126 -2.58 -1.22 -3.84
CA SER A 126 -2.60 0.23 -3.98
C SER A 126 -2.18 0.69 -5.38
N PRO A 127 -3.12 0.95 -6.30
CA PRO A 127 -2.80 1.48 -7.63
C PRO A 127 -2.03 2.80 -7.58
N LYS A 128 -2.33 3.66 -6.59
CA LYS A 128 -1.65 4.95 -6.40
C LYS A 128 -0.23 4.76 -5.85
N GLY A 129 -0.05 3.84 -4.90
CA GLY A 129 1.24 3.57 -4.27
C GLY A 129 2.15 2.64 -5.07
N LEU A 130 1.63 1.92 -6.08
CA LEU A 130 2.36 0.89 -6.82
C LEU A 130 3.73 1.36 -7.32
N PHE A 131 3.79 2.53 -7.97
CA PHE A 131 5.04 3.05 -8.51
C PHE A 131 6.04 3.39 -7.40
N ASN A 132 5.57 4.06 -6.34
CA ASN A 132 6.42 4.45 -5.21
C ASN A 132 6.97 3.20 -4.52
N LEU A 133 6.10 2.26 -4.13
CA LEU A 133 6.48 1.01 -3.50
C LEU A 133 7.43 0.18 -4.36
N PHE A 134 7.16 0.11 -5.67
CA PHE A 134 8.06 -0.56 -6.59
C PHE A 134 9.45 0.09 -6.58
N SER A 135 9.53 1.40 -6.76
CA SER A 135 10.80 2.12 -6.84
C SER A 135 11.57 2.12 -5.51
N GLN A 136 10.87 2.20 -4.38
CA GLN A 136 11.44 2.32 -3.04
C GLN A 136 11.88 0.98 -2.46
N HIS A 137 11.09 -0.09 -2.65
CA HIS A 137 11.26 -1.34 -1.89
C HIS A 137 11.46 -2.59 -2.76
N ILE A 138 10.94 -2.61 -3.99
CA ILE A 138 11.00 -3.81 -4.84
C ILE A 138 12.18 -3.75 -5.81
N TYR A 139 12.32 -2.63 -6.54
CA TYR A 139 13.38 -2.42 -7.52
C TYR A 139 14.79 -2.54 -6.92
N PRO A 140 15.09 -1.99 -5.72
CA PRO A 140 16.42 -2.11 -5.12
C PRO A 140 16.84 -3.55 -4.79
N LEU A 141 15.91 -4.50 -4.73
CA LEU A 141 16.23 -5.93 -4.50
C LEU A 141 16.86 -6.59 -5.74
N PHE A 142 16.66 -6.01 -6.92
CA PHE A 142 17.15 -6.57 -8.19
C PHE A 142 18.15 -5.65 -8.89
N ALA A 143 18.07 -4.35 -8.65
CA ALA A 143 18.92 -3.36 -9.28
C ALA A 143 20.31 -3.29 -8.62
N PRO A 144 21.39 -3.05 -9.38
CA PRO A 144 22.68 -2.72 -8.81
C PRO A 144 22.60 -1.45 -7.95
N PRO A 145 23.39 -1.32 -6.87
CA PRO A 145 23.39 -0.12 -6.01
C PRO A 145 23.74 1.18 -6.74
N THR A 146 24.33 1.07 -7.93
CA THR A 146 24.74 2.19 -8.77
C THR A 146 23.61 2.74 -9.65
N GLN A 147 22.47 2.05 -9.76
CA GLN A 147 21.37 2.43 -10.64
C GLN A 147 20.33 3.24 -9.86
N SER A 148 20.05 4.45 -10.34
CA SER A 148 19.11 5.35 -9.68
C SER A 148 17.65 4.99 -10.01
N LYS A 149 16.70 5.49 -9.20
CA LYS A 149 15.26 5.40 -9.52
C LYS A 149 14.93 6.09 -10.85
N ASP A 150 15.65 7.16 -11.17
CA ASP A 150 15.46 7.92 -12.40
C ASP A 150 15.85 7.11 -13.65
N ASP A 151 16.89 6.26 -13.53
CA ASP A 151 17.28 5.35 -14.62
C ASP A 151 16.17 4.36 -14.94
N PHE A 152 15.52 3.80 -13.91
CA PHE A 152 14.38 2.90 -14.09
C PHE A 152 13.19 3.62 -14.72
N ALA A 153 12.82 4.80 -14.19
CA ALA A 153 11.71 5.59 -14.70
C ALA A 153 11.91 5.91 -16.19
N ARG A 154 13.14 6.27 -16.59
CA ARG A 154 13.50 6.49 -17.98
C ARG A 154 13.30 5.23 -18.84
N ILE A 155 13.84 4.09 -18.41
CA ILE A 155 13.72 2.83 -19.16
C ILE A 155 12.25 2.43 -19.33
N VAL A 156 11.45 2.48 -18.26
CA VAL A 156 10.02 2.14 -18.34
C VAL A 156 9.28 3.12 -19.24
N SER A 157 9.71 4.39 -19.28
CA SER A 157 9.00 5.40 -20.04
C SER A 157 8.97 5.13 -21.54
N ASP A 158 10.04 4.57 -22.09
CA ASP A 158 10.13 4.19 -23.49
C ASP A 158 9.09 3.12 -23.90
N PHE A 159 8.54 2.37 -22.93
CA PHE A 159 7.51 1.37 -23.17
C PHE A 159 6.06 1.92 -23.09
N TRP A 160 5.84 3.17 -22.66
CA TRP A 160 4.49 3.75 -22.60
C TRP A 160 3.90 4.03 -23.97
N ALA A 161 4.73 4.42 -24.94
CA ALA A 161 4.32 4.61 -26.33
C ALA A 161 5.54 4.55 -27.27
N PRO A 162 5.36 4.15 -28.56
CA PRO A 162 6.43 4.16 -29.55
C PRO A 162 7.11 5.52 -29.77
N ASP A 163 6.45 6.61 -29.41
CA ASP A 163 6.96 7.99 -29.49
C ASP A 163 6.68 8.72 -28.18
N VAL A 164 7.38 8.27 -27.13
CA VAL A 164 7.17 8.76 -25.76
C VAL A 164 7.47 10.26 -25.65
N GLU A 165 8.45 10.79 -26.36
CA GLU A 165 8.84 12.20 -26.29
C GLU A 165 7.70 13.12 -26.76
N ASN A 166 7.09 12.81 -27.90
CA ASN A 166 5.95 13.59 -28.40
C ASN A 166 4.72 13.43 -27.51
N LEU A 167 4.48 12.23 -26.96
CA LEU A 167 3.41 12.00 -25.99
C LEU A 167 3.61 12.84 -24.73
N LEU A 168 4.81 12.84 -24.16
CA LEU A 168 5.16 13.62 -22.97
C LEU A 168 5.00 15.12 -23.23
N ALA A 169 5.52 15.61 -24.36
CA ALA A 169 5.37 17.01 -24.74
C ALA A 169 3.89 17.40 -24.91
N ALA A 170 3.06 16.52 -25.48
CA ALA A 170 1.61 16.74 -25.57
C ALA A 170 0.94 16.77 -24.19
N LYS A 171 1.28 15.82 -23.30
CA LYS A 171 0.73 15.77 -21.94
C LYS A 171 1.13 16.97 -21.09
N LEU A 172 2.34 17.49 -21.26
CA LEU A 172 2.78 18.72 -20.59
C LEU A 172 1.94 19.93 -21.05
N ARG A 173 1.68 20.07 -22.35
CA ARG A 173 0.79 21.12 -22.87
C ARG A 173 -0.65 20.97 -22.38
N ASP A 174 -1.16 19.73 -22.35
CA ASP A 174 -2.49 19.43 -21.82
C ASP A 174 -2.59 19.81 -20.33
N LYS A 175 -1.55 19.51 -19.55
CA LYS A 175 -1.46 19.87 -18.13
C LYS A 175 -1.48 21.39 -17.94
N GLU A 176 -0.65 22.13 -18.66
CA GLU A 176 -0.64 23.60 -18.59
C GLU A 176 -2.00 24.22 -18.95
N LYS A 177 -2.70 23.64 -19.93
CA LYS A 177 -4.06 24.07 -20.30
C LYS A 177 -5.06 23.74 -19.20
N TYR A 178 -4.96 22.54 -18.62
CA TYR A 178 -5.82 22.10 -17.52
C TYR A 178 -5.64 23.00 -16.30
N GLU A 179 -4.41 23.27 -15.87
CA GLU A 179 -4.11 24.14 -14.72
C GLU A 179 -4.66 25.55 -14.92
N ARG A 180 -4.49 26.14 -16.10
CA ARG A 180 -5.10 27.44 -16.43
C ARG A 180 -6.62 27.41 -16.36
N SER A 181 -7.25 26.39 -16.96
CA SER A 181 -8.72 26.25 -16.89
C SER A 181 -9.21 26.01 -15.46
N LEU A 182 -8.41 25.34 -14.64
CA LEU A 182 -8.75 25.05 -13.25
C LEU A 182 -8.70 26.34 -12.42
N CYS A 183 -7.62 27.13 -12.53
CA CYS A 183 -7.51 28.44 -11.89
C CYS A 183 -8.69 29.35 -12.26
N GLN A 184 -9.00 29.46 -13.56
CA GLN A 184 -10.11 30.29 -14.02
C GLN A 184 -11.46 29.83 -13.43
N ARG A 185 -11.72 28.51 -13.36
CA ARG A 185 -12.96 28.00 -12.76
C ARG A 185 -13.07 28.31 -11.26
N PHE A 186 -11.95 28.31 -10.53
CA PHE A 186 -11.95 28.69 -9.13
C PHE A 186 -12.17 30.19 -8.95
N GLU A 187 -11.62 31.03 -9.82
CA GLU A 187 -11.88 32.47 -9.84
C GLU A 187 -13.35 32.76 -10.16
N ASP A 188 -13.90 32.14 -11.21
CA ASP A 188 -15.29 32.30 -11.63
C ASP A 188 -16.28 31.86 -10.51
N ALA A 189 -15.94 30.80 -9.76
CA ALA A 189 -16.75 30.32 -8.64
C ALA A 189 -16.80 31.32 -7.47
N VAL A 190 -15.68 31.98 -7.16
CA VAL A 190 -15.62 33.01 -6.10
C VAL A 190 -16.43 34.25 -6.51
N VAL A 191 -16.32 34.67 -7.77
CA VAL A 191 -17.10 35.82 -8.28
C VAL A 191 -18.60 35.52 -8.28
N SER A 192 -19.02 34.29 -8.61
CA SER A 192 -20.43 33.90 -8.54
C SER A 192 -21.02 33.86 -7.14
N ASP A 193 -20.21 33.61 -6.10
CA ASP A 193 -20.64 33.64 -4.71
C ASP A 193 -20.75 35.09 -4.17
N GLU A 194 -19.88 36.01 -4.62
CA GLU A 194 -19.94 37.43 -4.23
C GLU A 194 -21.12 38.18 -4.86
N ASP A 195 -21.49 37.87 -6.10
CA ASP A 195 -22.65 38.49 -6.76
C ASP A 195 -24.00 37.98 -6.18
N GLY A 196 -24.02 36.79 -5.56
CA GLY A 196 -25.22 36.19 -4.95
C GLY A 196 -25.62 36.77 -3.59
N ASP A 197 -24.68 37.37 -2.84
CA ASP A 197 -24.92 37.97 -1.52
C ASP A 197 -25.30 39.47 -1.59
N SER A 198 -25.40 40.04 -2.79
CA SER A 198 -25.71 41.46 -3.00
C SER A 198 -27.20 41.79 -3.23
N GLU A 199 -28.07 40.77 -3.24
CA GLU A 199 -29.54 40.94 -3.32
C GLU A 199 -30.23 40.63 -1.98
N HIS A 200 -29.94 41.34 -0.89
CA HIS A 200 -30.83 41.42 0.30
C HIS A 200 -30.85 42.83 0.91
#